data_AF-A0A535TZD6-F1
#
_entry.id   AF-A0A535TZD6-F1
#
_cell.length_a   1.000
_cell.length_b   1.000
_cell.length_c   1.000
_cell.angle_alpha   90.00
_cell.angle_beta   90.00
_cell.angle_gamma   90.00
#
_symmetry.space_group_name_H-M   'P 1'
#
loop_
_entity.id
_entity.type
_entity.pdbx_description
1 polymer ?
#
loop_
_entity_poly.entity_id
_entity_poly.type
_entity_poly.pdbx_seq_one_letter_code
_entity_poly.pdbx_strand_id
1 'polypeptide(L)'
;MGARLAGLPRLTRLLRLEGHHMKPALSTSEAARWLGISKSTLIRAVNRGEIQPAFRTPGRHLRFTPDSLREIRRQLEAPLGEVG
;
A
#
# COMPACT_ATOMS: atom_id res chain seq x y z
N MET A 1 -7.65 44.51 -15.12
CA MET A 1 -8.07 43.52 -16.13
C MET A 1 -7.26 42.24 -15.89
N GLY A 2 -7.88 41.19 -15.34
CA GLY A 2 -7.18 40.02 -14.80
C GLY A 2 -6.68 39.06 -15.88
N ALA A 3 -5.40 38.69 -15.82
CA ALA A 3 -4.81 37.67 -16.67
C ALA A 3 -5.27 36.27 -16.19
N ARG A 4 -5.97 35.55 -17.07
CA ARG A 4 -6.38 34.15 -16.87
C ARG A 4 -5.15 33.25 -16.96
N LEU A 5 -4.79 32.61 -15.83
CA LEU A 5 -3.73 31.61 -15.78
C LEU A 5 -4.19 30.31 -16.45
N ALA A 6 -3.37 29.87 -17.41
CA ALA A 6 -3.51 28.64 -18.17
C ALA A 6 -3.47 27.39 -17.28
N GLY A 7 -4.19 26.35 -17.71
CA GLY A 7 -4.30 25.06 -17.03
C GLY A 7 -2.95 24.44 -16.68
N LEU A 8 -2.79 24.11 -15.40
CA LEU A 8 -1.62 23.41 -14.87
C LEU A 8 -1.65 21.93 -15.34
N PRO A 9 -0.72 21.47 -16.20
CA PRO A 9 -0.61 20.06 -16.49
C PRO A 9 -0.04 19.34 -15.26
N ARG A 10 -0.84 18.41 -14.72
CA ARG A 10 -0.44 17.27 -13.86
C ARG A 10 0.85 17.46 -13.05
N LEU A 11 0.67 17.87 -11.79
CA LEU A 11 1.61 17.73 -10.67
C LEU A 11 2.04 16.26 -10.46
N THR A 12 2.84 15.70 -11.37
CA THR A 12 3.36 14.32 -11.23
C THR A 12 4.88 14.27 -11.32
N ARG A 13 5.56 15.43 -11.43
CA ARG A 13 7.01 15.49 -11.72
C ARG A 13 7.90 16.13 -10.64
N LEU A 14 7.35 16.57 -9.51
CA LEU A 14 8.11 17.32 -8.48
C LEU A 14 8.31 16.59 -7.13
N LEU A 15 8.41 15.25 -7.14
CA LEU A 15 8.84 14.46 -5.97
C LEU A 15 10.06 13.60 -6.31
N ARG A 16 11.03 14.17 -7.02
CA ARG A 16 12.28 13.51 -7.43
C ARG A 16 13.51 14.18 -6.83
N LEU A 17 13.49 14.57 -5.56
CA LEU A 17 14.70 14.97 -4.85
C LEU A 17 14.63 14.47 -3.40
N GLU A 18 15.79 14.08 -2.88
CA GLU A 18 16.07 13.68 -1.48
C GLU A 18 15.78 12.20 -1.08
N GLY A 19 16.70 11.30 -1.45
CA GLY A 19 17.50 10.60 -0.42
C GLY A 19 16.87 9.58 0.55
N HIS A 20 15.61 9.16 0.42
CA HIS A 20 15.10 7.95 1.09
C HIS A 20 14.45 7.04 0.07
N HIS A 21 14.94 5.81 -0.06
CA HIS A 21 14.38 4.77 -0.92
C HIS A 21 13.03 4.27 -0.38
N MET A 22 12.04 5.15 -0.26
CA MET A 22 10.65 4.77 -0.08
C MET A 22 10.23 4.09 -1.39
N LYS A 23 10.35 2.76 -1.44
CA LYS A 23 9.83 1.99 -2.56
C LYS A 23 8.34 2.36 -2.71
N PRO A 24 7.86 2.65 -3.93
CA PRO A 24 6.49 3.06 -4.15
C PRO A 24 5.53 2.03 -3.56
N ALA A 25 4.39 2.49 -3.02
CA ALA A 25 3.41 1.61 -2.40
C ALA A 25 2.86 0.59 -3.41
N LEU A 26 2.99 -0.69 -3.07
CA LEU A 26 2.61 -1.82 -3.91
C LEU A 26 1.09 -1.93 -4.03
N SER A 27 0.63 -2.36 -5.20
CA SER A 27 -0.75 -2.77 -5.42
C SER A 27 -1.07 -4.07 -4.67
N THR A 28 -2.35 -4.42 -4.56
CA THR A 28 -2.78 -5.69 -3.96
C THR A 28 -2.15 -6.91 -4.62
N SER A 29 -2.00 -6.92 -5.94
CA SER A 29 -1.40 -8.07 -6.65
C SER A 29 0.10 -8.21 -6.34
N GLU A 30 0.83 -7.09 -6.33
CA GLU A 30 2.26 -7.08 -6.00
C GLU A 30 2.51 -7.46 -4.55
N ALA A 31 1.69 -6.94 -3.63
CA ALA A 31 1.71 -7.29 -2.22
C ALA A 31 1.44 -8.78 -1.99
N ALA A 32 0.42 -9.34 -2.64
CA ALA A 32 0.09 -10.76 -2.54
C ALA A 32 1.23 -11.64 -3.03
N ARG A 33 1.84 -11.29 -4.18
CA ARG A 33 3.03 -11.98 -4.70
C ARG A 33 4.21 -11.90 -3.73
N TRP A 34 4.42 -10.72 -3.12
CA TRP A 34 5.49 -10.53 -2.13
C TRP A 34 5.28 -11.38 -0.87
N LEU A 35 4.03 -11.49 -0.41
CA LEU A 35 3.64 -12.30 0.76
C LEU A 35 3.56 -13.80 0.47
N GLY A 36 3.68 -14.23 -0.80
CA GLY A 36 3.52 -15.64 -1.17
C GLY A 36 2.07 -16.16 -1.04
N ILE A 37 1.07 -15.28 -1.06
CA ILE A 37 -0.36 -15.65 -0.95
C ILE A 37 -1.13 -15.24 -2.20
N SER A 38 -2.34 -15.81 -2.37
CA SER A 38 -3.22 -15.38 -3.45
C SER A 38 -3.74 -13.96 -3.21
N LYS A 39 -3.99 -13.20 -4.28
CA LYS A 39 -4.63 -11.88 -4.22
C LYS A 39 -5.98 -11.93 -3.50
N SER A 40 -6.78 -12.98 -3.75
CA SER A 40 -8.09 -13.18 -3.12
C SER A 40 -7.98 -13.43 -1.61
N THR A 41 -6.95 -14.16 -1.17
CA THR A 41 -6.64 -14.34 0.26
C THR A 41 -6.35 -12.99 0.92
N LEU A 42 -5.48 -12.19 0.32
CA LEU A 42 -5.15 -10.86 0.84
C LEU A 42 -6.38 -9.94 0.92
N ILE A 43 -7.23 -9.92 -0.11
CA ILE A 43 -8.46 -9.12 -0.11
C ILE A 43 -9.41 -9.56 1.00
N ARG A 44 -9.60 -10.87 1.20
CA ARG A 44 -10.46 -11.38 2.27
C ARG A 44 -9.95 -11.02 3.66
N ALA A 45 -8.65 -11.18 3.90
CA ALA A 45 -8.03 -10.80 5.17
C ALA A 45 -8.20 -9.29 5.45
N VAL A 46 -8.04 -8.44 4.44
CA VAL A 46 -8.31 -7.00 4.55
C VAL A 46 -9.78 -6.71 4.85
N ASN A 47 -10.71 -7.40 4.18
CA ASN A 47 -12.13 -7.22 4.40
C ASN A 47 -12.58 -7.70 5.79
N ARG A 48 -11.90 -8.69 6.37
CA ARG A 48 -12.11 -9.15 7.75
C ARG A 48 -11.42 -8.28 8.81
N GLY A 49 -10.57 -7.34 8.38
CA GLY A 49 -9.80 -6.49 9.30
C GLY A 49 -8.53 -7.13 9.87
N GLU A 50 -8.20 -8.35 9.44
CA GLU A 50 -6.99 -9.07 9.88
C GLU A 50 -5.71 -8.44 9.34
N ILE A 51 -5.78 -7.84 8.14
CA ILE A 51 -4.65 -7.15 7.51
C ILE A 51 -5.07 -5.72 7.21
N GLN A 52 -4.25 -4.75 7.60
CA GLN A 52 -4.48 -3.35 7.29
C GLN A 52 -3.57 -2.91 6.13
N PRO A 53 -4.13 -2.36 5.03
CA PRO A 53 -3.33 -1.69 4.02
C PRO A 53 -2.75 -0.39 4.61
N ALA A 54 -1.63 0.08 4.08
CA ALA A 54 -1.06 1.35 4.50
C ALA A 54 -1.99 2.53 4.20
N PHE A 55 -2.68 2.49 3.06
CA PHE A 55 -3.74 3.44 2.72
C PHE A 55 -4.62 2.90 1.59
N ARG A 56 -5.74 3.60 1.34
CA ARG A 56 -6.60 3.41 0.15
C ARG A 56 -6.48 4.63 -0.74
N THR A 57 -6.40 4.43 -2.05
CA THR A 57 -6.53 5.55 -3.01
C THR A 57 -7.96 6.10 -3.01
N PRO A 58 -8.22 7.30 -3.57
CA PRO A 58 -9.58 7.79 -3.75
C PRO A 58 -10.47 6.82 -4.54
N GLY A 59 -9.91 6.09 -5.51
CA GLY A 59 -10.56 4.99 -6.23
C GLY A 59 -10.69 3.67 -5.43
N ARG A 60 -10.49 3.71 -4.10
CA ARG A 60 -10.59 2.59 -3.15
C ARG A 60 -9.58 1.45 -3.34
N HIS A 61 -8.56 1.62 -4.18
CA HIS A 61 -7.52 0.61 -4.37
C HIS A 61 -6.62 0.53 -3.13
N LEU A 62 -6.31 -0.69 -2.70
CA LEU A 62 -5.42 -0.92 -1.56
C LEU A 62 -3.97 -0.65 -1.93
N ARG A 63 -3.22 -0.03 -1.02
CA ARG A 63 -1.80 0.24 -1.18
C ARG A 63 -1.03 -0.23 0.05
N PHE A 64 0.11 -0.87 -0.19
CA PHE A 64 0.94 -1.48 0.84
C PHE A 64 2.36 -0.95 0.75
N THR A 65 2.92 -0.50 1.86
CA THR A 65 4.33 -0.11 1.94
C THR A 65 5.19 -1.32 2.28
N PRO A 66 6.49 -1.32 1.95
CA PRO A 66 7.40 -2.38 2.36
C PRO A 66 7.38 -2.66 3.86
N ASP A 67 7.29 -1.62 4.69
CA ASP A 67 7.19 -1.72 6.15
C ASP A 67 5.91 -2.45 6.58
N SER A 68 4.75 -2.06 6.04
CA SER A 68 3.50 -2.78 6.33
C SER A 68 3.55 -4.25 5.94
N LEU A 69 4.21 -4.58 4.81
CA LEU A 69 4.30 -5.97 4.34
C LEU A 69 5.23 -6.81 5.21
N ARG A 70 6.31 -6.24 5.73
CA ARG A 70 7.16 -6.92 6.72
C ARG A 70 6.36 -7.26 7.98
N GLU A 71 5.57 -6.32 8.47
CA GLU A 71 4.75 -6.55 9.67
C GLU A 71 3.66 -7.60 9.42
N ILE A 72 2.95 -7.51 8.29
CA ILE A 72 1.96 -8.51 7.89
C ILE A 72 2.60 -9.90 7.80
N ARG A 73 3.79 -10.01 7.19
CA ARG A 73 4.49 -11.30 7.09
C ARG A 73 4.83 -11.86 8.47
N ARG A 74 5.29 -11.03 9.41
CA ARG A 74 5.52 -11.46 10.78
C ARG A 74 4.25 -11.99 11.45
N GLN A 75 3.10 -11.37 11.20
CA GLN A 75 1.82 -11.83 11.73
C GLN A 75 1.36 -13.16 11.11
N LEU A 76 1.67 -13.39 9.83
CA LEU A 76 1.39 -14.66 9.16
C LEU A 76 2.32 -15.80 9.60
N GLU A 77 3.57 -15.46 9.96
CA GLU A 77 4.60 -16.39 10.43
C GLU A 77 4.51 -16.65 11.94
N ALA A 78 3.89 -15.74 12.71
CA ALA A 78 3.63 -15.95 14.12
C ALA A 78 2.73 -17.18 14.29
N PRO A 79 3.09 -18.15 15.14
CA PRO A 79 2.25 -19.31 15.39
C PRO A 79 0.89 -18.81 15.90
N LEU A 80 -0.18 -19.29 15.25
CA LEU A 80 -1.56 -19.01 15.63
C LEU A 80 -1.78 -19.51 17.07
N GLY A 81 -1.62 -18.62 18.05
CA GLY A 81 -2.08 -18.78 19.42
C GLY A 81 -1.01 -19.17 20.45
N GLU A 82 -0.46 -18.17 21.13
CA GLU A 82 -0.40 -18.22 22.60
C GLU A 82 -1.49 -17.26 23.12
N VAL A 83 -2.72 -17.78 23.17
CA VAL A 83 -3.74 -17.27 24.09
C VAL A 83 -3.75 -18.24 25.26
N GLY A 84 -3.06 -17.86 26.34
CA GLY A 84 -3.26 -18.45 27.66
C GLY A 84 -4.58 -18.03 28.27
#